data_AF-A0A3C0WKE9-F1
#
_entry.id   AF-A0A3C0WKE9-F1
#
_cell.length_a   1.000
_cell.length_b   1.000
_cell.length_c   1.000
_cell.angle_alpha   90.00
_cell.angle_beta   90.00
_cell.angle_gamma   90.00
#
_symmetry.space_group_name_H-M   'P 1'
#
loop_
_entity.id
_entity.type
_entity.pdbx_description
1 polymer ?
#
loop_
_entity_poly.entity_id
_entity_poly.type
_entity_poly.pdbx_seq_one_letter_code
_entity_poly.pdbx_strand_id
1 'polypeptide(L)' 'YGPREIDIRWSTHFRDDIPRDQLGSPHYCVVQINNVYNNPKQIGGTRWVAFPRPQVIFQYFDGWTGKLKYAEAVQATRD' A
#
# COMPACT_ATOMS: atom_id res chain seq x y z
N TYR A 1 -13.53 -6.56 -17.60
CA TYR A 1 -13.94 -6.14 -16.23
C TYR A 1 -15.37 -6.61 -15.99
N GLY A 2 -15.64 -7.25 -14.85
CA GLY A 2 -16.95 -7.85 -14.54
C GLY A 2 -18.07 -6.81 -14.33
N PRO A 3 -19.32 -7.24 -14.08
CA PRO A 3 -20.50 -6.36 -14.09
C PRO A 3 -20.62 -5.39 -12.91
N ARG A 4 -19.61 -5.30 -12.04
CA ARG A 4 -19.64 -4.41 -10.87
C ARG A 4 -18.88 -3.14 -11.17
N GLU A 5 -19.52 -2.02 -10.89
CA GLU A 5 -18.87 -0.71 -10.86
C GLU A 5 -17.79 -0.72 -9.78
N ILE A 6 -16.55 -0.45 -10.16
CA ILE A 6 -15.41 -0.33 -9.26
C ILE A 6 -14.69 0.98 -9.57
N ASP A 7 -14.25 1.68 -8.52
CA ASP A 7 -13.40 2.85 -8.64
C ASP A 7 -11.93 2.40 -8.58
N ILE A 8 -11.19 2.57 -9.67
CA ILE A 8 -9.77 2.19 -9.74
C ILE A 8 -8.94 3.35 -9.19
N ARG A 9 -8.41 3.17 -7.99
CA ARG A 9 -7.58 4.16 -7.30
C ARG A 9 -6.16 4.29 -7.86
N TRP A 10 -5.59 3.18 -8.31
CA TRP A 10 -4.26 3.11 -8.91
C TRP A 10 -4.17 1.90 -9.84
N SER A 11 -3.34 1.99 -10.89
CA SER A 11 -3.10 0.89 -11.82
C SER A 11 -1.71 0.95 -12.42
N THR A 12 -1.11 -0.23 -12.63
CA THR A 12 0.12 -0.42 -13.41
C THR A 12 -0.16 -1.04 -14.78
N HIS A 13 -1.44 -1.03 -15.21
CA HIS A 13 -1.87 -1.63 -16.46
C HIS A 13 -1.47 -0.76 -17.65
N PHE A 14 -0.83 -1.39 -18.63
CA PHE A 14 -0.60 -0.82 -19.96
C PHE A 14 -1.68 -1.32 -20.91
N ARG A 15 -2.19 -0.42 -21.75
CA ARG A 15 -3.06 -0.79 -22.87
C ARG A 15 -2.23 -1.40 -24.01
N ASP A 16 -2.91 -2.14 -24.86
CA ASP A 16 -2.28 -2.93 -25.94
C ASP A 16 -1.71 -2.07 -27.08
N ASP A 17 -2.04 -0.77 -27.12
CA ASP A 17 -1.54 0.20 -28.09
C ASP A 17 -0.18 0.81 -27.72
N ILE A 18 0.38 0.45 -26.55
CA ILE A 18 1.67 0.96 -26.09
C ILE A 18 2.81 0.13 -26.69
N PRO A 19 3.79 0.75 -27.40
CA PRO A 19 4.94 0.05 -27.94
C PRO A 19 5.71 -0.74 -26.87
N ARG A 20 6.19 -1.94 -27.22
CA ARG A 20 6.79 -2.88 -26.26
C ARG A 20 8.00 -2.31 -25.51
N ASP A 21 8.81 -1.51 -26.18
CA ASP A 21 9.97 -0.82 -25.60
C ASP A 21 9.59 0.24 -24.56
N GLN A 22 8.34 0.74 -24.61
CA GLN A 22 7.80 1.70 -23.64
C GLN A 22 7.12 1.03 -22.43
N LEU A 23 7.03 -0.30 -22.39
CA LEU A 23 6.48 -1.06 -21.25
C LEU A 23 7.45 -1.18 -20.06
N GLY A 24 8.65 -0.60 -20.17
CA GLY A 24 9.75 -0.68 -19.19
C GLY A 24 9.57 0.17 -17.92
N SER A 25 8.36 0.28 -17.37
CA SER A 25 8.11 0.98 -16.11
C SER A 25 7.70 -0.02 -15.01
N PRO A 26 8.68 -0.69 -14.37
CA PRO A 26 8.44 -1.61 -13.28
C PRO A 26 7.94 -0.86 -12.05
N HIS A 27 7.10 -1.54 -11.28
CA HIS A 27 6.59 -1.05 -10.00
C HIS A 27 6.65 -2.18 -8.99
N TYR A 28 6.84 -1.86 -7.71
CA TYR A 28 6.64 -2.80 -6.61
C TYR A 28 5.73 -2.19 -5.56
N CYS A 29 5.02 -3.05 -4.83
CA CYS A 29 4.12 -2.65 -3.75
C CYS A 29 4.70 -3.10 -2.40
N VAL A 30 4.77 -2.18 -1.44
CA VAL A 30 5.02 -2.49 -0.03
C VAL A 30 3.70 -2.37 0.71
N VAL A 31 3.29 -3.46 1.33
CA VAL A 31 2.12 -3.51 2.21
C VAL A 31 2.59 -3.35 3.64
N GLN A 32 2.26 -2.20 4.24
CA GLN A 32 2.55 -1.95 5.64
C GLN A 32 1.31 -2.25 6.49
N ILE A 33 1.46 -3.16 7.44
CA ILE A 33 0.39 -3.55 8.36
C ILE A 33 0.63 -2.85 9.70
N ASN A 34 -0.29 -1.99 10.10
CA ASN A 34 -0.27 -1.30 11.39
C ASN A 34 -1.40 -1.86 12.25
N ASN A 35 -1.19 -3.03 12.83
CA ASN A 35 -2.12 -3.69 13.75
C ASN A 35 -1.69 -3.54 15.23
N VAL A 36 -0.39 -3.37 15.48
CA VAL A 36 0.16 -3.11 16.81
C VAL A 36 1.18 -1.98 16.78
N TYR A 37 1.38 -1.32 17.92
CA TYR A 37 2.46 -0.34 18.12
C TYR A 37 3.23 -0.63 19.41
N ASN A 38 4.52 -0.32 19.39
CA ASN A 38 5.36 -0.41 20.57
C ASN A 38 5.06 0.76 21.51
N ASN A 39 4.62 0.47 22.73
CA ASN A 39 4.28 1.46 23.74
C ASN A 39 4.82 1.03 25.11
N PRO A 40 6.14 1.09 25.33
CA PRO A 40 6.77 0.55 26.52
C PRO A 40 6.46 1.39 27.76
N LYS A 41 6.49 0.78 28.96
CA LYS A 41 6.31 1.48 30.23
C LYS A 41 7.56 2.22 30.71
N GLN A 42 8.72 1.86 30.19
CA GLN A 42 10.02 2.44 30.52
C GLN A 42 10.80 2.65 29.22
N ILE A 43 11.65 3.68 29.19
CA ILE A 43 12.50 3.99 28.02
C ILE A 43 13.38 2.78 27.69
N GLY A 44 13.45 2.42 26.40
CA GLY A 44 14.22 1.27 25.92
C GLY A 44 13.50 -0.09 26.03
N GLY A 45 12.35 -0.16 26.70
CA GLY A 45 11.55 -1.38 26.76
C GLY A 45 10.76 -1.67 25.48
N THR A 46 10.06 -2.82 25.46
CA THR A 46 9.09 -3.16 24.41
C THR A 46 7.77 -3.64 25.03
N ARG A 47 6.64 -3.12 24.53
CA ARG A 47 5.30 -3.64 24.81
C ARG A 47 4.41 -3.40 23.60
N TRP A 48 3.96 -4.47 22.98
CA TRP A 48 3.02 -4.38 21.86
C TRP A 48 1.60 -4.11 22.36
N VAL A 49 0.96 -3.09 21.80
CA VAL A 49 -0.44 -2.72 22.06
C VAL A 49 -1.18 -2.72 20.73
N ALA A 50 -2.37 -3.32 20.70
CA ALA A 50 -3.21 -3.31 19.51
C ALA A 50 -3.68 -1.90 19.17
N PHE A 51 -3.67 -1.54 17.89
CA PHE A 51 -4.32 -0.32 17.44
C PHE A 51 -5.84 -0.42 17.65
N PRO A 52 -6.51 0.62 18.19
CA PRO A 52 -7.97 0.63 18.29
C PRO A 52 -8.66 0.51 16.92
N ARG A 53 -8.00 0.98 15.86
CA ARG A 53 -8.38 0.74 14.47
C ARG A 53 -7.16 0.33 13.68
N PRO A 54 -6.99 -0.98 13.38
CA PRO A 54 -5.89 -1.41 12.54
C PRO A 54 -6.05 -0.83 11.13
N GLN A 55 -4.92 -0.60 10.48
CA GLN A 55 -4.88 -0.10 9.11
C GLN A 55 -3.84 -0.87 8.29
N VAL A 56 -4.10 -0.98 7.00
CA VAL A 56 -3.16 -1.49 6.00
C VAL A 56 -2.86 -0.36 5.02
N ILE A 57 -1.58 -0.08 4.78
CA ILE A 57 -1.16 0.93 3.81
C ILE A 57 -0.53 0.21 2.62
N PHE A 58 -1.10 0.40 1.43
CA PHE A 58 -0.54 -0.05 0.17
C PHE A 58 0.30 1.08 -0.40
N GLN A 59 1.58 0.84 -0.66
CA GLN A 59 2.51 1.84 -1.18
C GLN A 59 3.16 1.32 -2.45
N TYR A 60 2.91 1.99 -3.57
CA TYR A 60 3.49 1.67 -4.86
C TYR A 60 4.69 2.56 -5.13
N PHE A 61 5.78 1.93 -5.53
CA PHE A 61 7.05 2.58 -5.82
C PHE A 61 7.46 2.36 -7.26
N ASP A 62 8.21 3.32 -7.78
CA ASP A 62 8.99 3.19 -9.00
C ASP A 62 10.03 2.08 -8.83
N GLY A 63 10.02 1.07 -9.69
CA GLY A 63 10.90 -0.08 -9.57
C GLY A 63 12.37 0.19 -9.85
N TRP A 64 12.70 1.29 -10.54
CA TRP A 64 14.09 1.67 -10.81
C TRP A 64 14.67 2.57 -9.74
N THR A 65 13.88 3.54 -9.28
CA THR A 65 14.38 4.61 -8.39
C THR A 65 13.97 4.44 -6.94
N GLY A 66 13.02 3.54 -6.64
CA GLY A 66 12.43 3.40 -5.31
C GLY A 66 11.61 4.62 -4.87
N LYS A 67 11.28 5.53 -5.78
CA LYS A 67 10.45 6.71 -5.47
C LYS A 67 9.00 6.31 -5.29
N LEU A 68 8.36 6.79 -4.22
CA LEU A 68 6.94 6.58 -3.99
C LEU A 68 6.12 7.21 -5.13
N LYS A 69 5.20 6.43 -5.71
CA LYS A 69 4.29 6.85 -6.78
C LYS A 69 2.87 7.06 -6.26
N TYR A 70 2.43 6.16 -5.38
CA TYR A 70 1.08 6.18 -4.82
C TYR A 70 1.06 5.50 -3.46
N ALA A 71 0.22 5.98 -2.55
CA ALA A 71 -0.05 5.29 -1.30
C ALA A 71 -1.52 5.45 -0.91
N GLU A 72 -2.13 4.38 -0.41
CA GLU A 72 -3.49 4.38 0.11
C GLU A 72 -3.57 3.58 1.40
N ALA A 73 -4.23 4.16 2.39
CA ALA A 73 -4.50 3.51 3.66
C ALA A 73 -5.95 3.00 3.69
N VAL A 74 -6.11 1.70 3.95
CA VAL A 74 -7.40 1.07 4.22
C VAL A 74 -7.50 0.83 5.72
N GLN A 75 -8.51 1.42 6.35
CA GLN A 75 -8.78 1.28 7.77
C GLN A 75 -9.87 0.24 8.01
N ALA A 76 -9.78 -0.50 9.11
CA ALA A 76 -10.90 -1.32 9.56
C ALA A 76 -12.12 -0.42 9.85
N THR A 77 -13.30 -0.89 9.45
CA THR A 77 -14.58 -0.25 9.79
C THR A 77 -14.79 -0.27 11.30
N ARG A 78 -15.55 0.71 11.81
CA ARG A 78 -16.05 0.63 13.19
C ARG A 78 -17.08 -0.51 13.26
N ASP A 79 -17.07 -1.27 14.35
CA ASP A 79 -18.20 -2.12 14.73
C ASP A 79 -19.43 -1.26 15.06
#